data_AF-A0A3M3XU92-F1
#
_entry.id   AF-A0A3M3XU92-F1
#
_cell.length_a   1.000
_cell.length_b   1.000
_cell.length_c   1.000
_cell.angle_alpha   90.00
_cell.angle_beta   90.00
_cell.angle_gamma   90.00
#
_symmetry.space_group_name_H-M   'P 1'
#
loop_
_entity.id
_entity.type
_entity.pdbx_description
1 polymer ?
#
loop_
_entity_poly.entity_id
_entity_poly.type
_entity_poly.pdbx_seq_one_letter_code
_entity_poly.pdbx_strand_id
1 'polypeptide(L)'
;MTMTRTHQAYFSDLVEKLFRQGLEAANQHTDVDYILSLIDFKEYGKRFGEEVLKHASYTDLKYADKVLSDERVIRSTYAIEQALAFIAPTTEDAKNIEVMAQYLTSGVLDSETALNGIADADDAVQTRALQLIQERM
;
A
#
# COMPACT_ATOMS: atom_id res chain seq x y z
N MET A 1 -12.75 19.57 -19.01
CA MET A 1 -11.49 19.99 -19.65
C MET A 1 -11.20 18.98 -20.76
N THR A 2 -10.92 19.40 -21.99
CA THR A 2 -10.68 18.43 -23.09
C THR A 2 -9.24 17.94 -23.04
N MET A 3 -9.04 16.62 -22.94
CA MET A 3 -7.69 16.03 -22.90
C MET A 3 -6.94 16.26 -24.22
N THR A 4 -5.65 16.58 -24.12
CA THR A 4 -4.75 16.60 -25.27
C THR A 4 -4.34 15.17 -25.64
N ARG A 5 -3.81 14.98 -26.86
CA ARG A 5 -3.23 13.69 -27.28
C ARG A 5 -2.10 13.24 -26.34
N THR A 6 -1.30 14.18 -25.83
CA THR A 6 -0.23 13.90 -24.87
C THR A 6 -0.78 13.40 -23.54
N HIS A 7 -1.87 13.99 -23.03
CA HIS A 7 -2.52 13.48 -21.82
C HIS A 7 -3.05 12.07 -22.04
N GLN A 8 -3.70 11.81 -23.18
CA GLN A 8 -4.28 10.49 -23.48
C GLN A 8 -3.20 9.41 -23.53
N ALA A 9 -2.08 9.66 -24.21
CA ALA A 9 -0.95 8.74 -24.23
C ALA A 9 -0.38 8.50 -22.83
N TYR A 10 -0.12 9.57 -22.07
CA TYR A 10 0.39 9.46 -20.70
C TYR A 10 -0.51 8.60 -19.80
N PHE A 11 -1.82 8.88 -19.79
CA PHE A 11 -2.73 8.14 -18.92
C PHE A 11 -2.96 6.71 -19.38
N SER A 12 -2.96 6.42 -20.69
CA SER A 12 -2.99 5.06 -21.23
C SER A 12 -1.79 4.23 -20.75
N ASP A 13 -0.59 4.78 -20.87
CA ASP A 13 0.63 4.10 -20.43
C ASP A 13 0.67 3.93 -18.90
N LEU A 14 0.21 4.94 -18.16
CA LEU A 14 0.19 4.92 -16.70
C LEU A 14 -0.75 3.83 -16.17
N VAL A 15 -1.98 3.76 -16.65
CA VAL A 15 -2.95 2.76 -16.17
C VAL A 15 -2.50 1.34 -16.52
N GLU A 16 -1.93 1.12 -17.70
CA GLU A 16 -1.39 -0.19 -18.08
C GLU A 16 -0.30 -0.65 -17.10
N LYS A 17 0.64 0.25 -16.77
CA LYS A 17 1.69 -0.03 -15.77
C LYS A 17 1.12 -0.36 -14.40
N LEU A 18 0.13 0.40 -13.94
CA LEU A 18 -0.50 0.18 -12.63
C LEU A 18 -1.22 -1.17 -12.57
N PHE A 19 -1.96 -1.54 -13.61
CA PHE A 19 -2.60 -2.85 -13.71
C PHE A 19 -1.57 -3.97 -13.71
N ARG A 20 -0.51 -3.85 -14.50
CA ARG A 20 0.57 -4.86 -14.55
C ARG A 20 1.20 -5.07 -13.17
N GLN A 21 1.61 -4.00 -12.50
CA GLN A 21 2.19 -4.07 -11.16
C GLN A 21 1.26 -4.71 -10.14
N GLY A 22 -0.03 -4.36 -10.15
CA GLY A 22 -1.02 -4.95 -9.25
C GLY A 22 -1.21 -6.46 -9.49
N LEU A 23 -1.24 -6.89 -10.75
CA LEU A 23 -1.41 -8.30 -11.11
C LEU A 23 -0.17 -9.14 -10.76
N GLU A 24 1.02 -8.60 -11.02
CA GLU A 24 2.31 -9.24 -10.67
C GLU A 24 2.49 -9.38 -9.15
N ALA A 25 2.01 -8.41 -8.37
CA ALA A 25 2.07 -8.45 -6.91
C ALA A 25 1.06 -9.42 -6.29
N ALA A 26 -0.07 -9.69 -6.95
CA ALA A 26 -1.16 -10.49 -6.37
C ALA A 26 -0.87 -12.00 -6.36
N ASN A 27 -0.27 -12.57 -7.42
CA ASN A 27 0.04 -14.01 -7.50
C ASN A 27 1.03 -14.34 -8.63
N GLN A 28 2.02 -15.21 -8.36
CA GLN A 28 3.01 -15.69 -9.35
C GLN A 28 2.42 -16.55 -10.48
N HIS A 29 1.18 -17.05 -10.35
CA HIS A 29 0.51 -17.86 -11.37
C HIS A 29 -0.49 -17.09 -12.24
N THR A 30 -0.61 -15.78 -12.05
CA THR A 30 -1.50 -14.94 -12.86
C THR A 30 -0.98 -14.85 -14.29
N ASP A 31 -1.81 -15.16 -15.28
CA ASP A 31 -1.53 -14.84 -16.69
C ASP A 31 -1.77 -13.34 -16.90
N VAL A 32 -0.76 -12.55 -16.55
CA VAL A 32 -0.80 -11.07 -16.57
C VAL A 32 -1.10 -10.57 -17.99
N ASP A 33 -0.42 -11.11 -19.00
CA ASP A 33 -0.58 -10.63 -20.37
C ASP A 33 -1.96 -10.94 -20.94
N TYR A 34 -2.54 -12.11 -20.63
CA TYR A 34 -3.92 -12.40 -20.99
C TYR A 34 -4.89 -11.39 -20.38
N ILE A 35 -4.78 -11.12 -19.07
CA ILE A 35 -5.70 -10.18 -18.39
C ILE A 35 -5.56 -8.76 -18.95
N LEU A 36 -4.33 -8.29 -19.15
CA LEU A 36 -4.09 -6.96 -19.73
C LEU A 36 -4.65 -6.86 -21.16
N SER A 37 -4.61 -7.94 -21.95
CA SER A 37 -5.17 -7.95 -23.31
C SER A 37 -6.68 -7.73 -23.37
N LEU A 38 -7.40 -7.95 -22.27
CA LEU A 38 -8.85 -7.74 -22.17
C LEU A 38 -9.21 -6.25 -21.97
N ILE A 39 -8.22 -5.39 -21.73
CA ILE A 39 -8.43 -3.99 -21.38
C ILE A 39 -8.13 -3.11 -22.60
N ASP A 40 -9.11 -2.29 -23.01
CA ASP A 40 -8.86 -1.18 -23.92
C ASP A 40 -8.22 -0.03 -23.14
N PHE A 41 -6.90 -0.04 -23.01
CA PHE A 41 -6.15 0.98 -22.28
C PHE A 41 -6.27 2.38 -22.88
N LYS A 42 -6.58 2.46 -24.18
CA LYS A 42 -6.74 3.75 -24.85
C LYS A 42 -8.03 4.42 -24.40
N GLU A 43 -9.14 3.69 -24.38
CA GLU A 43 -10.43 4.21 -23.91
C GLU A 43 -10.47 4.33 -22.38
N TYR A 44 -9.95 3.33 -21.66
CA TYR A 44 -9.88 3.37 -20.20
C TYR A 44 -8.98 4.51 -19.71
N GLY A 45 -7.77 4.65 -20.26
CA GLY A 45 -6.81 5.70 -19.91
C GLY A 45 -7.37 7.10 -20.15
N LYS A 46 -8.16 7.29 -21.21
CA LYS A 46 -8.88 8.56 -21.43
C LYS A 46 -9.88 8.84 -20.31
N ARG A 47 -10.79 7.91 -20.01
CA ARG A 47 -11.79 8.07 -18.94
C ARG A 47 -11.14 8.29 -17.57
N PHE A 48 -10.07 7.55 -17.28
CA PHE A 48 -9.27 7.70 -16.08
C PHE A 48 -8.64 9.10 -15.99
N GLY A 49 -7.98 9.55 -17.07
CA GLY A 49 -7.36 10.87 -17.12
C GLY A 49 -8.37 12.01 -16.98
N GLU A 50 -9.57 11.88 -17.56
CA GLU A 50 -10.65 12.85 -17.40
C GLU A 50 -11.10 13.00 -15.94
N GLU A 51 -11.12 11.89 -15.18
CA GLU A 51 -11.44 11.93 -13.75
C GLU A 51 -10.31 12.56 -12.93
N VAL A 52 -9.07 12.10 -13.13
CA VAL A 52 -7.90 12.60 -12.38
C VAL A 52 -7.72 14.10 -12.59
N LEU A 53 -7.90 14.60 -13.81
CA LEU A 53 -7.74 16.01 -14.13
C LEU A 53 -8.84 16.93 -13.56
N LYS A 54 -9.88 16.38 -12.91
CA LYS A 54 -10.82 17.17 -12.10
C LYS A 54 -10.20 17.58 -10.75
N HIS A 55 -9.21 16.83 -10.28
CA HIS A 55 -8.64 16.97 -8.94
C HIS A 55 -7.20 17.49 -8.92
N ALA A 56 -6.44 17.26 -9.99
CA ALA A 56 -5.04 17.67 -10.10
C ALA A 56 -4.69 18.16 -11.50
N SER A 57 -3.77 19.12 -11.62
CA SER A 57 -3.28 19.54 -12.92
C SER A 57 -2.33 18.49 -13.51
N TYR A 58 -2.27 18.41 -14.84
CA TYR A 58 -1.30 17.53 -15.52
C TYR A 58 0.15 17.83 -15.12
N THR A 59 0.48 19.11 -14.89
CA THR A 59 1.82 19.53 -14.45
C THR A 59 2.16 18.99 -13.07
N ASP A 60 1.22 19.06 -12.12
CA ASP A 60 1.43 18.54 -10.76
C ASP A 60 1.62 17.02 -10.78
N LEU A 61 0.85 16.31 -11.61
CA LEU A 61 0.98 14.86 -11.78
C LEU A 61 2.36 14.48 -12.37
N LYS A 62 2.82 15.18 -13.40
CA LYS A 62 4.15 14.94 -13.98
C LYS A 62 5.28 15.30 -13.03
N TYR A 63 5.09 16.32 -12.19
CA TYR A 63 6.04 16.64 -11.14
C TYR A 63 6.08 15.55 -10.07
N ALA A 64 4.92 15.07 -9.60
CA ALA A 64 4.84 13.99 -8.63
C ALA A 64 5.50 12.70 -9.15
N ASP A 65 5.18 12.29 -10.38
CA ASP A 65 5.80 11.16 -11.09
C ASP A 65 7.34 11.26 -11.07
N LYS A 66 7.87 12.44 -11.41
CA LYS A 66 9.31 12.71 -11.36
C LYS A 66 9.89 12.57 -9.95
N VAL A 67 9.24 13.16 -8.94
CA VAL A 67 9.73 13.12 -7.55
C VAL A 67 9.70 11.71 -6.99
N LEU A 68 8.64 10.95 -7.24
CA LEU A 68 8.50 9.57 -6.76
C LEU A 68 9.47 8.61 -7.44
N SER A 69 9.88 8.90 -8.68
CA SER A 69 10.92 8.15 -9.39
C SER A 69 12.36 8.55 -9.00
N ASP A 70 12.56 9.58 -8.17
CA ASP A 70 13.89 9.99 -7.74
C ASP A 70 14.48 8.95 -6.78
N GLU A 71 15.60 8.35 -7.17
CA GLU A 71 16.37 7.38 -6.40
C GLU A 71 16.67 7.81 -4.95
N ARG A 72 16.85 9.11 -4.69
CA ARG A 72 17.07 9.61 -3.33
C ARG A 72 15.78 9.55 -2.51
N VAL A 73 14.63 9.86 -3.13
CA VAL A 73 13.32 9.76 -2.49
C VAL A 73 13.02 8.31 -2.20
N ILE A 74 13.17 7.41 -3.18
CA ILE A 74 12.96 5.97 -3.02
C ILE A 74 13.80 5.42 -1.86
N ARG A 75 15.11 5.68 -1.84
CA ARG A 75 15.99 5.23 -0.75
C ARG A 75 15.61 5.82 0.61
N SER A 76 15.21 7.09 0.65
CA SER A 76 14.82 7.74 1.91
C SER A 76 13.52 7.18 2.45
N THR A 77 12.52 6.98 1.58
CA THR A 77 11.25 6.33 1.95
C THR A 77 11.49 4.93 2.47
N TYR A 78 12.28 4.12 1.75
CA TYR A 78 12.65 2.78 2.22
C TYR A 78 13.33 2.82 3.60
N ALA A 79 14.29 3.73 3.81
CA ALA A 79 14.96 3.86 5.11
C ALA A 79 13.99 4.23 6.24
N ILE A 80 13.00 5.09 5.98
CA ILE A 80 11.96 5.45 6.95
C ILE A 80 11.05 4.26 7.23
N GLU A 81 10.61 3.52 6.20
CA GLU A 81 9.78 2.32 6.36
C GLU A 81 10.50 1.24 7.16
N GLN A 82 11.79 1.01 6.88
CA GLN A 82 12.63 0.11 7.68
C GLN A 82 12.73 0.60 9.14
N ALA A 83 12.92 1.91 9.36
CA ALA A 83 12.96 2.45 10.71
C ALA A 83 11.63 2.23 11.45
N LEU A 84 10.50 2.46 10.80
CA LEU A 84 9.17 2.22 11.39
C LEU A 84 8.93 0.74 11.71
N ALA A 85 9.44 -0.17 10.88
CA ALA A 85 9.27 -1.61 11.09
C ALA A 85 10.10 -2.16 12.27
N PHE A 86 11.26 -1.56 12.54
CA PHE A 86 12.24 -2.13 13.50
C PHE A 86 12.48 -1.28 14.75
N ILE A 87 12.02 -0.03 14.77
CA ILE A 87 12.13 0.80 15.97
C ILE A 87 10.94 0.49 16.89
N ALA A 88 11.26 -0.04 18.07
CA ALA A 88 10.26 -0.21 19.11
C ALA A 88 9.68 1.16 19.54
N PRO A 89 8.37 1.26 19.80
CA PRO A 89 7.72 2.51 20.19
C PRO A 89 8.34 3.21 21.41
N THR A 90 8.92 2.42 22.32
CA THR A 90 9.62 2.89 23.52
C THR A 90 10.89 2.07 23.78
N THR A 91 11.73 2.54 24.71
CA THR A 91 12.88 1.76 25.20
C THR A 91 12.51 0.77 26.32
N GLU A 92 11.25 0.71 26.73
CA GLU A 92 10.78 -0.14 27.82
C GLU A 92 10.02 -1.35 27.25
N ASP A 93 10.62 -2.54 27.35
CA ASP A 93 10.07 -3.76 26.75
C ASP A 93 8.63 -4.07 27.18
N ALA A 94 8.31 -3.86 28.46
CA ALA A 94 6.96 -4.07 28.98
C ALA A 94 5.92 -3.17 28.30
N LYS A 95 6.27 -1.91 28.00
CA LYS A 95 5.38 -0.99 27.27
C LYS A 95 5.26 -1.37 25.81
N ASN A 96 6.34 -1.86 25.20
CA ASN A 96 6.30 -2.35 23.81
C ASN A 96 5.40 -3.58 23.69
N ILE A 97 5.46 -4.51 24.66
CA ILE A 97 4.56 -5.67 24.73
C ILE A 97 3.10 -5.20 24.81
N GLU A 98 2.79 -4.23 25.68
CA GLU A 98 1.44 -3.69 25.81
C GLU A 98 0.96 -3.03 24.51
N VAL A 99 1.79 -2.18 23.89
CA VAL A 99 1.45 -1.49 22.65
C VAL A 99 1.17 -2.48 21.52
N MET A 100 2.01 -3.50 21.35
CA MET A 100 1.83 -4.51 20.32
C MET A 100 0.58 -5.36 20.58
N ALA A 101 0.36 -5.79 21.82
CA ALA A 101 -0.83 -6.56 22.19
C ALA A 101 -2.13 -5.74 21.99
N GLN A 102 -2.12 -4.45 22.35
CA GLN A 102 -3.26 -3.57 22.09
C GLN A 102 -3.48 -3.33 20.60
N TYR A 103 -2.43 -3.15 19.82
CA TYR A 103 -2.54 -2.97 18.36
C TYR A 103 -3.20 -4.18 17.70
N LEU A 104 -2.69 -5.39 18.00
CA LEU A 104 -3.22 -6.65 17.48
C LEU A 104 -4.68 -6.90 17.89
N THR A 105 -5.10 -6.39 19.06
CA THR A 105 -6.47 -6.57 19.57
C THR A 105 -7.38 -5.36 19.35
N SER A 106 -6.90 -4.28 18.72
CA SER A 106 -7.61 -2.99 18.64
C SER A 106 -8.84 -3.00 17.72
N GLY A 107 -8.95 -4.00 16.84
CA GLY A 107 -9.95 -4.05 15.77
C GLY A 107 -9.62 -3.19 14.54
N VAL A 108 -8.42 -2.59 14.50
CA VAL A 108 -7.90 -1.89 13.30
C VAL A 108 -7.52 -2.89 12.20
N LEU A 109 -7.05 -4.07 12.58
CA LEU A 109 -6.77 -5.18 11.68
C LEU A 109 -8.03 -6.03 11.49
N ASP A 110 -8.20 -6.61 10.31
CA ASP A 110 -9.19 -7.66 10.11
C ASP A 110 -8.87 -8.90 10.97
N SER A 111 -9.87 -9.73 11.23
CA SER A 111 -9.74 -10.86 12.16
C SER A 111 -8.66 -11.86 11.76
N GLU A 112 -8.44 -12.09 10.46
CA GLU A 112 -7.43 -13.05 9.99
C GLU A 112 -6.02 -12.49 10.22
N THR A 113 -5.79 -11.24 9.80
CA THR A 113 -4.52 -10.55 10.02
C THR A 113 -4.18 -10.41 11.50
N ALA A 114 -5.17 -10.08 12.33
CA ALA A 114 -5.00 -9.99 13.78
C ALA A 114 -4.62 -11.34 14.40
N LEU A 115 -5.31 -12.42 14.03
CA LEU A 115 -5.04 -13.76 14.55
C LEU A 115 -3.67 -14.29 14.13
N ASN A 116 -3.30 -14.13 12.85
CA ASN A 116 -1.97 -14.50 12.36
C ASN A 116 -0.89 -13.66 13.07
N GLY A 117 -1.13 -12.35 13.23
CA GLY A 117 -0.22 -11.46 13.94
C GLY A 117 -0.04 -11.82 15.42
N ILE A 118 -1.08 -12.33 16.10
CA ILE A 118 -0.94 -12.88 17.46
C ILE A 118 -0.16 -14.18 17.45
N ALA A 119 -0.43 -15.09 16.51
CA ALA A 119 0.24 -16.39 16.45
C ALA A 119 1.75 -16.29 16.14
N ASP A 120 2.15 -15.28 15.37
CA ASP A 120 3.54 -15.07 14.96
C ASP A 120 4.34 -14.16 15.92
N ALA A 121 3.70 -13.53 16.90
CA ALA A 121 4.37 -12.63 17.85
C ALA A 121 5.16 -13.38 18.93
N ASP A 122 6.06 -12.69 19.63
CA ASP A 122 6.76 -13.27 20.78
C ASP A 122 5.79 -13.66 21.91
N ASP A 123 6.12 -14.72 22.66
CA ASP A 123 5.29 -15.31 23.73
C ASP A 123 4.67 -14.28 24.70
N ALA A 124 5.42 -13.24 25.05
CA ALA A 124 4.97 -12.19 25.96
C ALA A 124 3.86 -11.32 25.35
N VAL A 125 3.96 -11.01 24.05
CA VAL A 125 2.93 -10.28 23.31
C VAL A 125 1.70 -11.14 23.11
N GLN A 126 1.88 -12.42 22.75
CA GLN A 126 0.76 -13.36 22.60
C GLN A 126 -0.03 -13.48 23.89
N THR A 127 0.67 -13.72 25.00
CA THR A 127 0.07 -13.87 26.33
C THR A 127 -0.72 -12.61 26.71
N ARG A 128 -0.14 -11.43 26.49
CA ARG A 128 -0.82 -10.18 26.81
C ARG A 128 -2.02 -9.90 25.91
N ALA A 129 -1.93 -10.23 24.62
CA ALA A 129 -3.05 -10.09 23.68
C ALA A 129 -4.23 -10.99 24.09
N LEU A 130 -3.97 -12.24 24.48
CA LEU A 130 -5.00 -13.16 24.96
C LEU A 130 -5.65 -12.66 26.27
N GLN A 131 -4.87 -12.10 27.19
CA GLN A 131 -5.41 -11.47 28.40
C GLN A 131 -6.33 -10.29 28.07
N LEU A 132 -5.91 -9.40 27.17
CA LEU A 132 -6.73 -8.27 26.72
C LEU A 132 -8.05 -8.70 26.08
N ILE A 133 -8.06 -9.81 25.34
CA ILE A 133 -9.29 -10.37 24.76
C ILE A 133 -10.19 -10.88 25.89
N GLN A 134 -9.66 -11.63 26.86
CA GLN A 134 -10.41 -12.13 28.01
C GLN A 134 -10.99 -11.01 28.88
N GLU A 135 -10.24 -9.94 29.10
CA GLU A 135 -10.68 -8.76 29.87
C GLU A 135 -11.89 -8.04 29.23
N ARG A 136 -12.14 -8.26 27.93
CA ARG A 136 -13.22 -7.63 27.16
C ARG A 136 -14.45 -8.54 26.98
N MET A 137 -14.37 -9.81 27.38
CA MET A 137 -15.46 -10.79 27.34
C MET A 137 -16.29 -10.74 28.61
#